data_AF-E8X507-F1
#
_entry.id   AF-E8X507-F1
#
_cell.length_a   1.000
_cell.length_b   1.000
_cell.length_c   1.000
_cell.angle_alpha   90.00
_cell.angle_beta   90.00
_cell.angle_gamma   90.00
#
_symmetry.space_group_name_H-M   'P 1'
#
loop_
_entity.id
_entity.type
_entity.pdbx_description
1 polymer ?
#
loop_
_entity_poly.entity_id
_entity_poly.type
_entity_poly.pdbx_seq_one_letter_code
_entity_poly.pdbx_strand_id
1 'polypeptide(L)'
;MDQAQIFKPCDLSTDRLVIAPNTTRQVHHSNRSKPLNDHQKRKQSFFWRKRMMQARSSSSYGGALITETGNDPKVKALVYVSALQPDAGESPFELLTSKPAASATVKFTADGYAYLDSAHFQEDFAADLSKADTDFMADSQMFVAVKCLQAPVSVAAWREKPSYAIVAIEDRSLSPDLQRFMYQRSKSTVTELVGSHSIYISQPEAVADVIVTAAREAI
;
A
#
# COMPACT_ATOMS: atom_id res chain seq x y z
N MET A 1 1.67 -20.68 30.79
CA MET A 1 1.86 -19.32 30.21
C MET A 1 1.25 -19.37 28.82
N ASP A 2 0.15 -18.66 28.64
CA ASP A 2 -0.80 -18.80 27.54
C ASP A 2 -0.40 -17.94 26.33
N GLN A 3 -0.47 -18.50 25.12
CA GLN A 3 -0.03 -17.89 23.86
C GLN A 3 -1.10 -16.99 23.19
N ALA A 4 -2.15 -16.61 23.91
CA ALA A 4 -3.31 -15.93 23.34
C ALA A 4 -3.22 -14.38 23.22
N GLN A 5 -2.04 -13.76 23.21
CA GLN A 5 -1.91 -12.28 23.17
C GLN A 5 -1.33 -11.68 21.87
N ILE A 6 -1.18 -12.47 20.80
CA ILE A 6 -0.61 -11.98 19.53
C ILE A 6 -1.77 -11.77 18.53
N PHE A 7 -2.06 -10.51 18.22
CA PHE A 7 -3.13 -9.97 17.34
C PHE A 7 -4.54 -9.88 17.93
N LYS A 8 -4.90 -8.70 18.47
CA LYS A 8 -6.30 -8.24 18.43
C LYS A 8 -6.56 -7.76 16.99
N PRO A 9 -7.42 -8.44 16.22
CA PRO A 9 -7.45 -8.34 14.76
C PRO A 9 -7.90 -6.99 14.19
N CYS A 10 -8.37 -6.05 15.02
CA CYS A 10 -8.88 -4.75 14.58
C CYS A 10 -8.27 -3.57 15.35
N ASP A 11 -7.28 -3.82 16.20
CA ASP A 11 -6.60 -2.74 16.91
C ASP A 11 -5.44 -2.22 16.05
N LEU A 12 -5.78 -1.33 15.12
CA LEU A 12 -4.85 -0.68 14.20
C LEU A 12 -3.71 0.06 14.93
N SER A 13 -3.88 0.38 16.23
CA SER A 13 -2.85 1.02 17.05
C SER A 13 -1.75 0.06 17.53
N THR A 14 -2.02 -1.26 17.49
CA THR A 14 -1.08 -2.30 17.92
C THR A 14 -0.24 -2.88 16.79
N ASP A 15 -0.63 -2.67 15.53
CA ASP A 15 0.19 -2.92 14.35
C ASP A 15 1.25 -1.80 14.21
N ARG A 16 2.21 -1.78 15.14
CA ARG A 16 3.39 -0.92 15.02
C ARG A 16 4.25 -1.41 13.86
N LEU A 17 3.98 -0.89 12.67
CA LEU A 17 4.93 -0.96 11.56
C LEU A 17 6.13 -0.08 11.93
N VAL A 18 7.12 -0.69 12.57
CA VAL A 18 8.41 -0.04 12.83
C VAL A 18 9.12 0.09 11.49
N ILE A 19 9.02 1.27 10.87
CA ILE A 19 10.03 1.71 9.89
C ILE A 19 11.29 1.97 10.71
N ALA A 20 12.16 0.96 10.79
CA ALA A 20 13.42 1.08 11.51
C ALA A 20 14.27 2.20 10.88
N PRO A 21 14.70 3.21 11.64
CA PRO A 21 15.61 4.23 11.15
C PRO A 21 16.99 3.61 10.91
N ASN A 22 17.59 3.94 9.77
CA ASN A 22 19.00 3.80 9.37
C ASN A 22 19.93 2.95 10.26
N THR A 23 20.49 1.90 9.65
CA THR A 23 21.88 1.49 9.91
C THR A 23 22.74 1.81 8.70
N THR A 24 23.07 3.09 8.54
CA THR A 24 24.19 3.51 7.71
C THR A 24 25.48 3.21 8.50
N ARG A 25 26.12 2.07 8.24
CA ARG A 25 27.57 1.94 8.45
C ARG A 25 28.20 0.91 7.50
N GLN A 26 29.05 1.48 6.65
CA GLN A 26 30.13 0.87 5.87
C GLN A 26 29.75 -0.05 4.71
N VAL A 27 29.71 0.53 3.50
CA VAL A 27 30.44 -0.05 2.38
C VAL A 27 31.30 1.05 1.77
N HIS A 28 32.60 0.90 1.92
CA HIS A 28 33.62 1.74 1.31
C HIS A 28 33.45 1.86 -0.21
N HIS A 29 33.84 3.03 -0.74
CA HIS A 29 34.09 3.30 -2.16
C HIS A 29 34.77 2.12 -2.89
N SER A 30 34.15 1.63 -3.98
CA SER A 30 34.84 1.38 -5.27
C SER A 30 33.87 0.92 -6.38
N ASN A 31 34.01 1.56 -7.55
CA ASN A 31 33.58 1.19 -8.91
C ASN A 31 32.09 0.98 -9.26
N ARG A 32 31.45 2.05 -9.79
CA ARG A 32 30.21 2.02 -10.59
C ARG A 32 30.46 1.64 -12.05
N SER A 33 30.86 0.41 -12.36
CA SER A 33 31.02 0.00 -13.77
C SER A 33 30.88 -1.48 -14.10
N LYS A 34 30.35 -2.32 -13.20
CA LYS A 34 30.07 -3.74 -13.54
C LYS A 34 28.58 -4.06 -13.50
N PRO A 35 28.01 -4.70 -14.54
CA PRO A 35 26.65 -5.21 -14.48
C PRO A 35 26.53 -6.25 -13.37
N LEU A 36 25.40 -6.21 -12.66
CA LEU A 36 25.12 -7.10 -11.54
C LEU A 36 25.11 -8.56 -12.01
N ASN A 37 25.72 -9.45 -11.22
CA ASN A 37 25.61 -10.89 -11.48
C ASN A 37 24.25 -11.44 -11.04
N ASP A 38 23.90 -12.64 -11.49
CA ASP A 38 22.57 -13.22 -11.26
C ASP A 38 22.24 -13.42 -9.77
N HIS A 39 23.24 -13.66 -8.93
CA HIS A 39 23.04 -13.75 -7.49
C HIS A 39 22.70 -12.39 -6.88
N GLN A 40 23.34 -11.32 -7.35
CA GLN A 40 23.02 -9.95 -6.95
C GLN A 40 21.66 -9.51 -7.48
N LYS A 41 21.29 -9.88 -8.71
CA LYS A 41 19.95 -9.64 -9.27
C LYS A 41 18.87 -10.38 -8.48
N ARG A 42 19.11 -11.65 -8.10
CA ARG A 42 18.19 -12.43 -7.26
C ARG A 42 18.08 -11.87 -5.84
N LYS A 43 19.18 -11.44 -5.23
CA LYS A 43 19.16 -10.77 -3.92
C LYS A 43 18.46 -9.42 -3.98
N GLN A 44 18.70 -8.62 -5.02
CA GLN A 44 17.95 -7.39 -5.23
C GLN A 44 16.48 -7.69 -5.48
N SER A 45 16.12 -8.65 -6.32
CA SER A 45 14.73 -9.06 -6.56
C SER A 45 14.05 -9.55 -5.27
N PHE A 46 14.72 -10.35 -4.44
CA PHE A 46 14.20 -10.78 -3.14
C PHE A 46 14.07 -9.62 -2.15
N PHE A 47 15.07 -8.74 -2.07
CA PHE A 47 15.05 -7.53 -1.25
C PHE A 47 13.91 -6.58 -1.68
N TRP A 48 13.73 -6.41 -3.00
CA TRP A 48 12.64 -5.65 -3.60
C TRP A 48 11.29 -6.31 -3.35
N ARG A 49 11.14 -7.63 -3.52
CA ARG A 49 9.92 -8.38 -3.20
C ARG A 49 9.52 -8.22 -1.72
N LYS A 50 10.48 -8.27 -0.79
CA LYS A 50 10.24 -8.06 0.64
C LYS A 50 9.82 -6.63 0.97
N ARG A 51 10.40 -5.63 0.29
CA ARG A 51 9.98 -4.22 0.39
C ARG A 51 8.67 -3.93 -0.33
N MET A 52 8.35 -4.61 -1.43
CA MET A 52 7.06 -4.51 -2.12
C MET A 52 5.92 -5.07 -1.26
N MET A 53 6.18 -6.11 -0.46
CA MET A 53 5.26 -6.54 0.61
C MET A 53 5.02 -5.46 1.68
N GLN A 54 5.99 -4.56 1.88
CA GLN A 54 5.87 -3.41 2.78
C GLN A 54 5.19 -2.21 2.09
N ALA A 55 5.34 -2.06 0.77
CA ALA A 55 4.56 -1.14 -0.07
C ALA A 55 3.08 -1.57 -0.18
N ARG A 56 2.79 -2.88 -0.10
CA ARG A 56 1.43 -3.41 0.07
C ARG A 56 0.76 -2.88 1.35
N SER A 57 1.53 -2.52 2.37
CA SER A 57 1.02 -1.93 3.62
C SER A 57 0.69 -0.44 3.52
N SER A 58 1.06 0.26 2.45
CA SER A 58 0.62 1.63 2.13
C SER A 58 -0.24 1.70 0.86
N SER A 59 -0.49 0.55 0.22
CA SER A 59 -1.33 0.40 -0.97
C SER A 59 -2.68 -0.20 -0.60
N SER A 60 -3.75 0.23 -1.25
CA SER A 60 -5.12 -0.20 -0.95
C SER A 60 -5.54 0.07 0.52
N TYR A 61 -6.03 -0.94 1.24
CA TYR A 61 -6.31 -0.92 2.69
C TYR A 61 -5.14 -0.40 3.53
N GLY A 62 -3.90 -0.60 3.08
CA GLY A 62 -2.71 -0.09 3.75
C GLY A 62 -2.72 1.43 3.98
N GLY A 63 -3.40 2.18 3.10
CA GLY A 63 -3.60 3.60 3.29
C GLY A 63 -4.41 3.93 4.56
N ALA A 64 -5.41 3.13 4.92
CA ALA A 64 -6.17 3.30 6.17
C ALA A 64 -5.30 3.07 7.41
N LEU A 65 -4.34 2.12 7.33
CA LEU A 65 -3.39 1.88 8.41
C LEU A 65 -2.48 3.08 8.64
N ILE A 66 -1.85 3.62 7.58
CA ILE A 66 -0.96 4.78 7.74
C ILE A 66 -1.73 6.05 8.10
N THR A 67 -3.02 6.15 7.75
CA THR A 67 -3.91 7.22 8.23
C THR A 67 -4.09 7.15 9.75
N GLU A 68 -4.34 5.95 10.28
CA GLU A 68 -4.56 5.74 11.71
C GLU A 68 -3.26 5.88 12.53
N THR A 69 -2.15 5.32 12.06
CA THR A 69 -0.89 5.29 12.83
C THR A 69 0.05 6.44 12.51
N GLY A 70 -0.26 7.24 11.47
CA GLY A 70 0.63 8.26 10.91
C GLY A 70 0.90 9.48 11.80
N ASN A 71 0.19 9.60 12.92
CA ASN A 71 0.39 10.68 13.89
C ASN A 71 1.61 10.48 14.81
N ASP A 72 2.28 9.32 14.73
CA ASP A 72 3.53 9.12 15.47
C ASP A 72 4.51 10.29 15.19
N PRO A 73 5.12 10.93 16.22
CA PRO A 73 6.04 12.05 16.02
C PRO A 73 7.24 11.75 15.11
N LYS A 74 7.59 10.47 14.94
CA LYS A 74 8.66 10.02 14.03
C LYS A 74 8.22 10.01 12.57
N VAL A 75 6.92 10.02 12.28
CA VAL A 75 6.39 10.13 10.92
C VAL A 75 6.44 11.58 10.48
N LYS A 76 7.12 11.81 9.35
CA LYS A 76 7.35 13.13 8.77
C LYS A 76 6.44 13.44 7.58
N ALA A 77 6.08 12.42 6.81
CA ALA A 77 5.11 12.51 5.73
C ALA A 77 4.44 11.16 5.49
N LEU A 78 3.32 11.18 4.79
CA LEU A 78 2.54 10.02 4.39
C LEU A 78 2.57 9.87 2.87
N VAL A 79 2.71 8.63 2.39
CA VAL A 79 2.67 8.33 0.95
C VAL A 79 1.60 7.26 0.71
N TYR A 80 0.57 7.62 -0.03
CA TYR A 80 -0.54 6.76 -0.42
C TYR A 80 -0.32 6.27 -1.85
N VAL A 81 -0.35 4.96 -2.10
CA VAL A 81 -0.10 4.41 -3.44
C VAL A 81 -1.30 3.57 -3.85
N SER A 82 -2.15 4.09 -4.75
CA SER A 82 -3.43 3.44 -5.10
C SER A 82 -4.21 2.98 -3.86
N ALA A 83 -4.33 3.87 -2.86
CA ALA A 83 -4.72 3.53 -1.49
C ALA A 83 -5.93 4.29 -0.95
N LEU A 84 -6.63 3.69 0.01
CA LEU A 84 -7.68 4.34 0.78
C LEU A 84 -7.08 5.39 1.72
N GLN A 85 -7.70 6.55 1.83
CA GLN A 85 -7.28 7.62 2.73
C GLN A 85 -8.52 8.14 3.50
N PRO A 86 -9.01 7.36 4.47
CA PRO A 86 -10.19 7.74 5.25
C PRO A 86 -9.94 8.98 6.11
N ASP A 87 -11.02 9.69 6.42
CA ASP A 87 -11.06 10.72 7.46
C ASP A 87 -11.45 10.11 8.81
N ALA A 88 -11.24 10.84 9.90
CA ALA A 88 -11.63 10.40 11.23
C ALA A 88 -13.15 10.15 11.27
N GLY A 89 -13.52 8.95 11.72
CA GLY A 89 -14.91 8.47 11.73
C GLY A 89 -15.36 7.76 10.45
N GLU A 90 -14.58 7.75 9.38
CA GLU A 90 -14.89 6.99 8.16
C GLU A 90 -14.28 5.58 8.20
N SER A 91 -15.03 4.59 7.73
CA SER A 91 -14.50 3.24 7.51
C SER A 91 -14.03 3.04 6.06
N PRO A 92 -13.00 2.18 5.84
CA PRO A 92 -12.60 1.74 4.50
C PRO A 92 -13.76 1.21 3.65
N PHE A 93 -14.68 0.46 4.27
CA PHE A 93 -15.82 -0.16 3.58
C PHE A 93 -16.80 0.89 3.06
N GLU A 94 -17.16 1.90 3.87
CA GLU A 94 -18.02 2.99 3.43
C GLU A 94 -17.43 3.72 2.21
N LEU A 95 -16.13 4.01 2.24
CA LEU A 95 -15.44 4.66 1.12
C LEU A 95 -15.48 3.81 -0.15
N LEU A 96 -15.17 2.52 -0.06
CA LEU A 96 -15.22 1.58 -1.19
C LEU A 96 -16.63 1.53 -1.82
N THR A 97 -17.68 1.66 -1.02
CA THR A 97 -19.06 1.68 -1.53
C THR A 97 -19.50 3.04 -2.09
N SER A 98 -18.86 4.14 -1.67
CA SER A 98 -19.24 5.50 -2.09
C SER A 98 -18.96 5.79 -3.57
N LYS A 99 -17.92 5.14 -4.12
CA LYS A 99 -17.48 5.24 -5.52
C LYS A 99 -16.98 3.86 -5.96
N PRO A 100 -17.90 2.97 -6.40
CA PRO A 100 -17.55 1.60 -6.75
C PRO A 100 -16.47 1.54 -7.83
N ALA A 101 -15.59 0.54 -7.74
CA ALA A 101 -14.62 0.25 -8.77
C ALA A 101 -15.29 -0.34 -10.03
N ALA A 102 -14.55 -0.37 -11.13
CA ALA A 102 -15.04 -0.89 -12.41
C ALA A 102 -15.37 -2.39 -12.35
N SER A 103 -14.76 -3.13 -11.42
CA SER A 103 -15.00 -4.55 -11.20
C SER A 103 -15.32 -4.86 -9.74
N ALA A 104 -16.11 -5.91 -9.52
CA ALA A 104 -16.51 -6.41 -8.21
C ALA A 104 -15.99 -7.85 -8.00
N THR A 105 -14.66 -8.01 -7.96
CA THR A 105 -13.99 -9.31 -7.78
C THR A 105 -13.80 -9.73 -6.34
N VAL A 106 -14.25 -8.92 -5.38
CA VAL A 106 -14.12 -9.26 -3.97
C VAL A 106 -15.07 -10.42 -3.63
N LYS A 107 -14.50 -11.51 -3.16
CA LYS A 107 -15.18 -12.68 -2.60
C LYS A 107 -15.05 -12.67 -1.08
N PHE A 108 -15.95 -13.38 -0.42
CA PHE A 108 -15.98 -13.51 1.02
C PHE A 108 -15.87 -14.96 1.44
N THR A 109 -15.04 -15.23 2.44
CA THR A 109 -14.98 -16.54 3.11
C THR A 109 -16.07 -16.64 4.17
N ALA A 110 -16.45 -17.87 4.53
CA ALA A 110 -17.48 -18.11 5.55
C ALA A 110 -17.08 -17.60 6.95
N ASP A 111 -15.79 -17.52 7.23
CA ASP A 111 -15.22 -17.00 8.48
C ASP A 111 -14.97 -15.48 8.47
N GLY A 112 -15.48 -14.76 7.46
CA GLY A 112 -15.58 -13.30 7.47
C GLY A 112 -14.35 -12.56 6.96
N TYR A 113 -13.63 -13.13 5.99
CA TYR A 113 -12.53 -12.46 5.30
C TYR A 113 -12.88 -12.14 3.84
N ALA A 114 -12.38 -11.02 3.35
CA ALA A 114 -12.49 -10.56 1.98
C ALA A 114 -11.19 -10.86 1.21
N TYR A 115 -11.33 -11.28 -0.03
CA TYR A 115 -10.21 -11.62 -0.92
C TYR A 115 -10.58 -11.36 -2.38
N LEU A 116 -9.60 -11.26 -3.26
CA LEU A 116 -9.82 -11.05 -4.69
C LEU A 116 -9.95 -12.40 -5.39
N ASP A 117 -10.97 -12.56 -6.22
CA ASP A 117 -11.16 -13.75 -7.05
C ASP A 117 -9.95 -13.97 -7.96
N SER A 118 -9.21 -15.05 -7.73
CA SER A 118 -8.02 -15.41 -8.51
C SER A 118 -8.28 -15.48 -10.01
N ALA A 119 -9.50 -15.82 -10.43
CA ALA A 119 -9.85 -15.90 -11.86
C ALA A 119 -9.81 -14.54 -12.56
N HIS A 120 -9.98 -13.46 -11.81
CA HIS A 120 -10.06 -12.08 -12.32
C HIS A 120 -8.93 -11.20 -11.77
N PHE A 121 -8.03 -11.76 -10.95
CA PHE A 121 -6.98 -11.02 -10.26
C PHE A 121 -6.08 -10.23 -11.22
N GLN A 122 -5.67 -10.85 -12.33
CA GLN A 122 -4.83 -10.17 -13.32
C GLN A 122 -5.57 -8.97 -13.92
N GLU A 123 -6.78 -9.18 -14.46
CA GLU A 123 -7.53 -8.12 -15.15
C GLU A 123 -7.83 -6.93 -14.22
N ASP A 124 -8.15 -7.19 -12.95
CA ASP A 124 -8.69 -6.15 -12.09
C ASP A 124 -7.66 -5.53 -11.12
N PHE A 125 -6.60 -6.25 -10.77
CA PHE A 125 -5.61 -5.81 -9.77
C PHE A 125 -4.21 -5.58 -10.36
N ALA A 126 -3.88 -6.24 -11.48
CA ALA A 126 -2.51 -6.35 -11.96
C ALA A 126 -2.42 -6.47 -13.50
N ALA A 127 -3.25 -5.70 -14.22
CA ALA A 127 -3.44 -5.87 -15.67
C ALA A 127 -2.18 -5.61 -16.50
N ASP A 128 -1.24 -4.85 -15.95
CA ASP A 128 0.04 -4.46 -16.52
C ASP A 128 1.20 -5.39 -16.10
N LEU A 129 0.91 -6.51 -15.43
CA LEU A 129 1.90 -7.52 -15.04
C LEU A 129 1.77 -8.82 -15.85
N SER A 130 2.85 -9.61 -15.85
CA SER A 130 2.89 -10.91 -16.51
C SER A 130 1.97 -11.91 -15.80
N LYS A 131 1.41 -12.86 -16.56
CA LYS A 131 0.56 -13.92 -15.99
C LYS A 131 1.25 -14.70 -14.88
N ALA A 132 2.54 -14.99 -15.03
CA ALA A 132 3.29 -15.72 -14.02
C ALA A 132 3.40 -14.94 -12.69
N ASP A 133 3.58 -13.62 -12.76
CA ASP A 133 3.62 -12.77 -11.57
C ASP A 133 2.23 -12.65 -10.95
N THR A 134 1.18 -12.46 -11.75
CA THR A 134 -0.19 -12.33 -11.25
C THR A 134 -0.74 -13.62 -10.66
N ASP A 135 -0.42 -14.79 -11.23
CA ASP A 135 -0.76 -16.09 -10.65
C ASP A 135 -0.11 -16.25 -9.27
N PHE A 136 1.19 -15.94 -9.16
CA PHE A 136 1.90 -15.97 -7.87
C PHE A 136 1.30 -14.98 -6.86
N MET A 137 0.92 -13.78 -7.30
CA MET A 137 0.32 -12.76 -6.44
C MET A 137 -1.08 -13.15 -5.96
N ALA A 138 -1.89 -13.76 -6.84
CA ALA A 138 -3.22 -14.26 -6.51
C ALA A 138 -3.15 -15.38 -5.47
N ASP A 139 -2.17 -16.29 -5.59
CA ASP A 139 -1.93 -17.35 -4.60
C ASP A 139 -1.35 -16.83 -3.28
N SER A 140 -0.58 -15.73 -3.35
CA SER A 140 0.07 -15.10 -2.19
C SER A 140 -0.79 -14.03 -1.53
N GLN A 141 -2.08 -13.96 -1.86
CA GLN A 141 -2.95 -12.93 -1.31
C GLN A 141 -3.24 -13.18 0.18
N MET A 142 -3.13 -12.13 0.99
CA MET A 142 -3.58 -12.15 2.37
C MET A 142 -5.01 -11.66 2.41
N PHE A 143 -5.91 -12.45 2.99
CA PHE A 143 -7.31 -12.05 3.10
C PHE A 143 -7.47 -11.01 4.21
N VAL A 144 -8.33 -10.03 3.99
CA VAL A 144 -8.59 -8.94 4.95
C VAL A 144 -9.84 -9.26 5.73
N ALA A 145 -9.80 -9.25 7.06
CA ALA A 145 -11.01 -9.48 7.84
C ALA A 145 -12.02 -8.35 7.57
N VAL A 146 -13.26 -8.69 7.23
CA VAL A 146 -14.30 -7.71 6.84
C VAL A 146 -14.54 -6.68 7.94
N LYS A 147 -14.52 -7.12 9.20
CA LYS A 147 -14.60 -6.24 10.38
C LYS A 147 -13.55 -5.13 10.41
N CYS A 148 -12.36 -5.36 9.85
CA CYS A 148 -11.30 -4.34 9.78
C CYS A 148 -11.59 -3.30 8.70
N LEU A 149 -12.28 -3.69 7.62
CA LEU A 149 -12.75 -2.76 6.60
C LEU A 149 -13.93 -1.92 7.12
N GLN A 150 -14.74 -2.48 8.02
CA GLN A 150 -15.89 -1.79 8.63
C GLN A 150 -15.52 -0.90 9.82
N ALA A 151 -14.34 -1.08 10.40
CA ALA A 151 -13.90 -0.26 11.52
C ALA A 151 -13.57 1.16 11.03
N PRO A 152 -14.17 2.20 11.62
CA PRO A 152 -13.80 3.57 11.32
C PRO A 152 -12.40 3.87 11.86
N VAL A 153 -11.64 4.69 11.15
CA VAL A 153 -10.37 5.22 11.68
C VAL A 153 -10.69 6.27 12.75
N SER A 154 -9.92 6.27 13.84
CA SER A 154 -10.11 7.22 14.94
C SER A 154 -9.39 8.54 14.69
N VAL A 155 -8.32 8.51 13.88
CA VAL A 155 -7.54 9.68 13.51
C VAL A 155 -7.31 9.73 12.00
N ALA A 156 -7.04 10.94 11.49
CA ALA A 156 -6.70 11.18 10.10
C ALA A 156 -5.35 11.88 10.00
N ALA A 157 -4.26 11.12 10.01
CA ALA A 157 -2.90 11.69 10.11
C ALA A 157 -2.54 12.66 8.97
N TRP A 158 -3.16 12.52 7.79
CA TRP A 158 -2.98 13.44 6.66
C TRP A 158 -3.51 14.85 6.95
N ARG A 159 -4.29 15.07 8.01
CA ARG A 159 -4.71 16.41 8.46
C ARG A 159 -3.57 17.20 9.10
N GLU A 160 -2.58 16.51 9.68
CA GLU A 160 -1.48 17.11 10.44
C GLU A 160 -0.12 16.93 9.75
N LYS A 161 0.00 15.94 8.86
CA LYS A 161 1.24 15.59 8.17
C LYS A 161 1.15 15.91 6.68
N PRO A 162 2.25 16.36 6.04
CA PRO A 162 2.35 16.36 4.59
C PRO A 162 1.97 15.00 4.02
N SER A 163 1.18 15.01 2.95
CA SER A 163 0.72 13.79 2.28
C SER A 163 1.00 13.85 0.79
N TYR A 164 1.44 12.71 0.26
CA TYR A 164 1.73 12.48 -1.15
C TYR A 164 0.90 11.29 -1.59
N ALA A 165 0.45 11.31 -2.83
CA ALA A 165 -0.43 10.26 -3.30
C ALA A 165 -0.16 9.91 -4.76
N ILE A 166 -0.33 8.63 -5.08
CA ILE A 166 -0.24 8.11 -6.44
C ILE A 166 -1.63 7.60 -6.84
N VAL A 167 -2.17 8.16 -7.91
CA VAL A 167 -3.37 7.66 -8.58
C VAL A 167 -2.95 6.70 -9.68
N ALA A 168 -3.38 5.44 -9.59
CA ALA A 168 -3.28 4.50 -10.69
C ALA A 168 -4.51 4.67 -11.58
N ILE A 169 -4.34 5.21 -12.80
CA ILE A 169 -5.48 5.66 -13.60
C ILE A 169 -6.29 4.51 -14.23
N GLU A 170 -5.71 3.32 -14.36
CA GLU A 170 -6.35 2.12 -14.91
C GLU A 170 -6.69 1.12 -13.80
N ASP A 171 -6.74 1.60 -12.56
CA ASP A 171 -7.09 0.80 -11.40
C ASP A 171 -8.55 0.36 -11.45
N ARG A 172 -8.75 -0.95 -11.54
CA ARG A 172 -10.08 -1.57 -11.59
C ARG A 172 -10.49 -2.17 -10.25
N SER A 173 -9.61 -2.16 -9.25
CA SER A 173 -9.84 -2.65 -7.88
C SER A 173 -10.23 -1.54 -6.92
N LEU A 174 -9.63 -0.36 -7.06
CA LEU A 174 -9.96 0.86 -6.33
C LEU A 174 -10.20 1.98 -7.33
N SER A 175 -11.45 2.46 -7.41
CA SER A 175 -11.83 3.49 -8.38
C SER A 175 -10.84 4.68 -8.40
N PRO A 176 -10.26 5.05 -9.56
CA PRO A 176 -9.41 6.23 -9.67
C PRO A 176 -10.13 7.51 -9.24
N ASP A 177 -11.45 7.57 -9.42
CA ASP A 177 -12.27 8.69 -8.95
C ASP A 177 -12.41 8.73 -7.43
N LEU A 178 -12.42 7.56 -6.76
CA LEU A 178 -12.33 7.48 -5.30
C LEU A 178 -10.96 7.94 -4.82
N GLN A 179 -9.89 7.49 -5.47
CA GLN A 179 -8.52 7.93 -5.16
C GLN A 179 -8.40 9.45 -5.26
N ARG A 180 -8.80 10.02 -6.40
CA ARG A 180 -8.81 11.48 -6.63
C ARG A 180 -9.65 12.21 -5.60
N PHE A 181 -10.86 11.73 -5.31
CA PHE A 181 -11.73 12.35 -4.30
C PHE A 181 -11.03 12.46 -2.93
N MET A 182 -10.45 11.36 -2.45
CA MET A 182 -9.77 11.36 -1.14
C MET A 182 -8.52 12.26 -1.16
N TYR A 183 -7.69 12.16 -2.20
CA TYR A 183 -6.42 12.90 -2.28
C TYR A 183 -6.61 14.39 -2.52
N GLN A 184 -7.68 14.79 -3.22
CA GLN A 184 -8.08 16.19 -3.36
C GLN A 184 -8.57 16.74 -2.02
N ARG A 185 -9.39 15.99 -1.27
CA ARG A 185 -9.89 16.39 0.05
C ARG A 185 -8.75 16.63 1.04
N SER A 186 -7.71 15.81 1.01
CA SER A 186 -6.52 15.94 1.87
C SER A 186 -5.48 16.93 1.36
N LYS A 187 -5.67 17.49 0.16
CA LYS A 187 -4.68 18.34 -0.54
C LYS A 187 -3.32 17.65 -0.67
N SER A 188 -3.31 16.32 -0.85
CA SER A 188 -2.07 15.58 -1.10
C SER A 188 -1.39 16.09 -2.38
N THR A 189 -0.07 16.01 -2.43
CA THR A 189 0.68 16.15 -3.68
C THR A 189 0.45 14.89 -4.52
N VAL A 190 -0.32 15.03 -5.61
CA VAL A 190 -0.76 13.89 -6.43
C VAL A 190 0.15 13.68 -7.64
N THR A 191 0.53 12.43 -7.88
CA THR A 191 1.13 11.94 -9.13
C THR A 191 0.16 10.93 -9.75
N GLU A 192 -0.26 11.15 -11.00
CA GLU A 192 -1.06 10.15 -11.72
C GLU A 192 -0.14 9.29 -12.60
N LEU A 193 -0.30 7.97 -12.52
CA LEU A 193 0.46 7.01 -13.32
C LEU A 193 -0.48 6.11 -14.12
N VAL A 194 -0.12 5.86 -15.38
CA VAL A 194 -0.82 4.93 -16.27
C VAL A 194 -0.54 3.50 -15.82
N GLY A 195 -1.50 2.81 -15.20
CA GLY A 195 -1.32 1.41 -14.83
C GLY A 195 -2.37 0.91 -13.84
N SER A 196 -2.24 -0.36 -13.46
CA SER A 196 -3.20 -1.08 -12.63
C SER A 196 -3.08 -0.75 -11.14
N HIS A 197 -3.92 -1.36 -10.30
CA HIS A 197 -3.85 -1.24 -8.83
C HIS A 197 -2.46 -1.57 -8.28
N SER A 198 -1.76 -2.52 -8.90
CA SER A 198 -0.41 -2.98 -8.53
C SER A 198 0.72 -2.08 -9.03
N ILE A 199 0.47 -0.76 -9.12
CA ILE A 199 1.40 0.24 -9.67
C ILE A 199 2.78 0.23 -9.00
N TYR A 200 2.86 -0.19 -7.73
CA TYR A 200 4.12 -0.34 -6.98
C TYR A 200 4.98 -1.52 -7.43
N ILE A 201 4.42 -2.46 -8.19
CA ILE A 201 5.14 -3.59 -8.79
C ILE A 201 5.42 -3.30 -10.27
N SER A 202 4.46 -2.76 -11.01
CA SER A 202 4.63 -2.48 -12.43
C SER A 202 5.52 -1.26 -12.69
N GLN A 203 5.49 -0.26 -11.80
CA GLN A 203 6.27 0.99 -11.91
C GLN A 203 7.00 1.35 -10.60
N PRO A 204 7.88 0.46 -10.10
CA PRO A 204 8.52 0.64 -8.80
C PRO A 204 9.44 1.88 -8.74
N GLU A 205 10.02 2.28 -9.87
CA GLU A 205 10.90 3.45 -9.96
C GLU A 205 10.11 4.75 -9.79
N ALA A 206 8.99 4.91 -10.48
CA ALA A 206 8.11 6.08 -10.34
C ALA A 206 7.55 6.19 -8.91
N VAL A 207 7.15 5.06 -8.31
CA VAL A 207 6.71 5.05 -6.90
C VAL A 207 7.85 5.44 -5.96
N ALA A 208 9.07 4.95 -6.20
CA ALA A 208 10.23 5.32 -5.40
C ALA A 208 10.56 6.82 -5.49
N ASP A 209 10.40 7.44 -6.66
CA ASP A 209 10.64 8.87 -6.85
C ASP A 209 9.69 9.73 -6.02
N VAL A 210 8.41 9.34 -5.93
CA VAL A 210 7.43 10.01 -5.04
C VAL A 210 7.84 9.87 -3.58
N ILE A 211 8.27 8.68 -3.15
CA ILE A 211 8.74 8.45 -1.77
C ILE A 211 9.99 9.28 -1.47
N VAL A 212 10.94 9.37 -2.40
CA VAL A 212 12.16 10.17 -2.25
C VAL A 212 11.82 11.66 -2.17
N THR A 213 10.87 12.12 -2.99
CA THR A 213 10.36 13.50 -2.94
C THR A 213 9.75 13.81 -1.57
N ALA A 214 8.83 12.96 -1.12
CA ALA A 214 8.21 13.08 0.19
C ALA A 214 9.26 13.13 1.32
N ALA A 215 10.27 12.26 1.28
CA ALA A 215 11.33 12.23 2.28
C ALA A 215 12.22 13.48 2.30
N ARG A 216 12.38 14.16 1.15
CA ARG A 216 13.20 15.38 1.04
C ARG A 216 12.44 16.63 1.47
N GLU A 217 11.14 16.67 1.24
CA GLU A 217 10.31 17.83 1.51
C GLU A 217 9.72 17.82 2.94
N ALA A 218 9.69 16.66 3.59
CA ALA A 218 9.16 16.50 4.95
C ALA A 218 10.12 16.93 6.08
N ILE A 219 11.14 17.75 5.77
CA ILE A 219 12.19 18.19 6.69
C ILE A 219 11.72 19.39 7.51
#